data_AF-A0A7Y2HGS6-F1
#
_entry.id   AF-A0A7Y2HGS6-F1
#
_cell.length_a   1.000
_cell.length_b   1.000
_cell.length_c   1.000
_cell.angle_alpha   90.00
_cell.angle_beta   90.00
_cell.angle_gamma   90.00
#
_symmetry.space_group_name_H-M   'P 1'
#
loop_
_entity.id
_entity.type
_entity.pdbx_description
1 polymer ?
#
loop_
_entity_poly.entity_id
_entity_poly.type
_entity_poly.pdbx_seq_one_letter_code
_entity_poly.pdbx_strand_id
1 'polypeptide(L)'
;PNDVLTAGDFQKMGQRGYCTTHLVYGEQDDCIGEIVGNPHMGLKYMFQMMNGARIDVGLTAASTASGAYYASLQYAKERPQGRKLTNTGKKDPKQEQTLIINHPDVRRMLMLQKAIVEGSISLLLECSLYSDIAENTEGDISTEAHLLLELLTPIAKTYPSEKGIESISNGLQVLGGYGFTMDFVLQQYYRDIRIMTLYEGTTGIQSLDLLGRKVTMAEGKALFLLTNKINETLAASRTYDDLKLYADQLEAKMGDIQEVLTHLMPYAMRGEFETYLADATIFMEMMSTAVIAYQWLKMATKAKEYLVTGNKTYSTDFYEGKIHTMKFFFKYELPKVLSCKDTIMNTEMLTLSETGEKVFV
;
A
#
# COMPACT_ATOMS: atom_id res chain seq x y z
N PRO A 1 21.33 -0.97 -37.86
CA PRO A 1 20.44 -0.80 -36.68
C PRO A 1 19.05 -1.24 -37.08
N ASN A 2 18.26 -1.83 -36.17
CA ASN A 2 16.85 -2.09 -36.48
C ASN A 2 16.11 -0.75 -36.65
N ASP A 3 15.09 -0.70 -37.50
CA ASP A 3 14.29 0.52 -37.77
C ASP A 3 13.32 0.84 -36.62
N VAL A 4 13.91 1.24 -35.51
CA VAL A 4 13.25 1.70 -34.28
C VAL A 4 13.92 2.97 -33.84
N LEU A 5 13.18 4.07 -33.80
CA LEU A 5 13.69 5.40 -33.49
C LEU A 5 12.96 6.02 -32.29
N THR A 6 13.71 6.82 -31.53
CA THR A 6 13.16 7.64 -30.45
C THR A 6 12.79 9.01 -31.02
N ALA A 7 11.48 9.26 -31.19
CA ALA A 7 10.97 10.50 -31.78
C ALA A 7 11.02 11.71 -30.82
N GLY A 8 11.00 11.46 -29.50
CA GLY A 8 11.09 12.52 -28.50
C GLY A 8 10.88 12.02 -27.08
N ASP A 9 11.14 12.90 -26.10
CA ASP A 9 10.99 12.66 -24.66
C ASP A 9 9.83 13.50 -24.08
N PHE A 10 9.11 12.93 -23.12
CA PHE A 10 8.00 13.57 -22.44
C PHE A 10 8.48 14.34 -21.21
N GLN A 11 8.10 15.63 -21.13
CA GLN A 11 8.37 16.46 -19.95
C GLN A 11 7.44 16.03 -18.79
N LYS A 12 8.04 15.66 -17.66
CA LYS A 12 7.32 15.08 -16.51
C LYS A 12 7.34 15.96 -15.26
N MET A 13 6.31 15.80 -14.43
CA MET A 13 6.24 16.40 -13.10
C MET A 13 7.40 15.93 -12.20
N GLY A 14 7.62 14.62 -12.13
CA GLY A 14 8.67 13.95 -11.37
C GLY A 14 9.35 12.86 -12.20
N GLN A 15 10.27 12.11 -11.59
CA GLN A 15 11.11 11.10 -12.26
C GLN A 15 11.79 11.65 -13.52
N ARG A 16 12.24 12.91 -13.46
CA ARG A 16 12.82 13.62 -14.63
C ARG A 16 14.14 13.03 -15.12
N GLY A 17 14.83 12.25 -14.28
CA GLY A 17 16.03 11.52 -14.68
C GLY A 17 15.76 10.24 -15.49
N TYR A 18 14.50 9.78 -15.57
CA TYR A 18 14.10 8.66 -16.40
C TYR A 18 13.64 9.18 -17.76
N CYS A 19 14.18 8.65 -18.86
CA CYS A 19 13.68 8.95 -20.20
C CYS A 19 12.30 8.30 -20.38
N THR A 20 11.30 9.07 -20.81
CA THR A 20 9.98 8.53 -21.15
C THR A 20 9.70 8.97 -22.58
N THR A 21 9.79 8.04 -23.51
CA THR A 21 9.98 8.39 -24.92
C THR A 21 8.86 7.91 -25.82
N HIS A 22 8.64 8.64 -26.91
CA HIS A 22 7.86 8.16 -28.05
C HIS A 22 8.78 7.30 -28.93
N LEU A 23 8.45 6.01 -29.06
CA LEU A 23 9.13 5.09 -29.97
C LEU A 23 8.33 4.94 -31.27
N VAL A 24 9.00 5.09 -32.40
CA VAL A 24 8.43 4.87 -33.74
C VAL A 24 9.14 3.69 -34.39
N TYR A 25 8.36 2.82 -35.02
CA TYR A 25 8.81 1.56 -35.59
C TYR A 25 8.45 1.56 -37.08
N GLY A 26 9.41 1.22 -37.96
CA GLY A 26 9.11 0.92 -39.36
C GLY A 26 8.95 2.12 -40.29
N GLU A 27 9.45 3.31 -39.96
CA GLU A 27 9.37 4.48 -40.87
C GLU A 27 10.15 4.30 -42.18
N GLN A 28 11.13 3.39 -42.21
CA GLN A 28 11.96 3.05 -43.36
C GLN A 28 11.63 1.67 -43.93
N ASP A 29 10.51 1.06 -43.53
CA ASP A 29 10.09 -0.30 -43.90
C ASP A 29 11.15 -1.39 -43.57
N ASP A 30 12.06 -1.15 -42.62
CA ASP A 30 13.16 -2.06 -42.22
C ASP A 30 13.08 -2.46 -40.73
N CYS A 31 11.86 -2.51 -40.18
CA CYS A 31 11.64 -2.89 -38.78
C CYS A 31 11.48 -4.41 -38.67
N ILE A 32 12.52 -5.05 -38.16
CA ILE A 32 12.56 -6.49 -37.93
C ILE A 32 12.00 -6.79 -36.53
N GLY A 33 11.01 -7.66 -36.43
CA GLY A 33 10.46 -8.17 -35.17
C GLY A 33 10.47 -9.70 -35.16
N GLU A 34 10.76 -10.29 -34.01
CA GLU A 34 10.67 -11.74 -33.79
C GLU A 34 9.50 -12.07 -32.87
N ILE A 35 8.81 -13.17 -33.17
CA ILE A 35 7.71 -13.65 -32.32
C ILE A 35 8.30 -14.24 -31.04
N VAL A 36 7.89 -13.70 -29.90
CA VAL A 36 8.19 -14.28 -28.58
C VAL A 36 7.20 -15.41 -28.32
N GLY A 37 7.69 -16.64 -28.22
CA GLY A 37 6.89 -17.83 -27.95
C GLY A 37 5.95 -18.19 -29.11
N ASN A 38 4.69 -18.50 -28.80
CA ASN A 38 3.69 -18.89 -29.79
C ASN A 38 2.97 -17.67 -30.39
N PRO A 39 2.61 -17.72 -31.70
CA PRO A 39 1.79 -16.68 -32.32
C PRO A 39 0.50 -16.38 -31.54
N HIS A 40 0.11 -15.10 -31.51
CA HIS A 40 -1.14 -14.59 -30.90
C HIS A 40 -1.25 -14.72 -29.37
N MET A 41 -0.14 -15.01 -28.67
CA MET A 41 -0.12 -15.15 -27.20
C MET A 41 0.47 -13.94 -26.45
N GLY A 42 0.65 -12.81 -27.13
CA GLY A 42 1.37 -11.64 -26.61
C GLY A 42 0.88 -11.13 -25.26
N LEU A 43 -0.43 -10.95 -25.07
CA LEU A 43 -0.99 -10.51 -23.78
C LEU A 43 -0.67 -11.49 -22.65
N LYS A 44 -0.80 -12.80 -22.90
CA LYS A 44 -0.50 -13.83 -21.89
C LYS A 44 0.96 -13.74 -21.45
N TYR A 45 1.88 -13.57 -22.39
CA TYR A 45 3.31 -13.42 -22.08
C TYR A 45 3.61 -12.10 -21.35
N MET A 46 2.98 -10.98 -21.76
CA MET A 46 3.14 -9.71 -21.05
C MET A 46 2.66 -9.78 -19.59
N PHE A 47 1.53 -10.46 -19.33
CA PHE A 47 1.03 -10.63 -17.96
C PHE A 47 1.96 -11.44 -17.05
N GLN A 48 2.84 -12.29 -17.60
CA GLN A 48 3.85 -12.99 -16.78
C GLN A 48 4.82 -12.00 -16.11
N MET A 49 5.11 -10.87 -16.75
CA MET A 49 6.00 -9.84 -16.21
C MET A 49 5.28 -8.82 -15.33
N MET A 50 3.95 -8.77 -15.39
CA MET A 50 3.16 -7.72 -14.72
C MET A 50 3.19 -7.85 -13.20
N ASN A 51 3.26 -9.05 -12.62
CA ASN A 51 3.37 -9.19 -11.18
C ASN A 51 4.68 -8.60 -10.66
N GLY A 52 5.81 -8.96 -11.29
CA GLY A 52 7.12 -8.38 -11.00
C GLY A 52 7.12 -6.86 -11.14
N ALA A 53 6.64 -6.34 -12.28
CA ALA A 53 6.56 -4.89 -12.52
C ALA A 53 5.72 -4.16 -11.46
N ARG A 54 4.58 -4.74 -11.04
CA ARG A 54 3.71 -4.15 -10.01
C ARG A 54 4.34 -4.18 -8.63
N ILE A 55 5.07 -5.23 -8.29
CA ILE A 55 5.86 -5.32 -7.05
C ILE A 55 6.98 -4.28 -7.07
N ASP A 56 7.71 -4.15 -8.18
CA ASP A 56 8.79 -3.16 -8.35
C ASP A 56 8.27 -1.73 -8.20
N VAL A 57 7.10 -1.43 -8.77
CA VAL A 57 6.44 -0.14 -8.59
C VAL A 57 6.10 0.10 -7.12
N GLY A 58 5.49 -0.89 -6.44
CA GLY A 58 5.19 -0.80 -5.02
C GLY A 58 6.44 -0.59 -4.16
N LEU A 59 7.53 -1.30 -4.46
CA LEU A 59 8.81 -1.18 -3.77
C LEU A 59 9.46 0.17 -4.01
N THR A 60 9.39 0.71 -5.22
CA THR A 60 9.87 2.06 -5.54
C THR A 60 9.08 3.11 -4.75
N ALA A 61 7.76 2.95 -4.63
CA ALA A 61 6.91 3.83 -3.83
C ALA A 61 7.24 3.77 -2.34
N ALA A 62 7.35 2.56 -1.78
CA ALA A 62 7.73 2.35 -0.38
C ALA A 62 9.12 2.93 -0.08
N SER A 63 10.08 2.76 -1.00
CA SER A 63 11.45 3.29 -0.87
C SER A 63 11.48 4.82 -0.93
N THR A 64 10.70 5.42 -1.82
CA THR A 64 10.58 6.90 -1.92
C THR A 64 9.96 7.48 -0.65
N ALA A 65 8.89 6.84 -0.14
CA ALA A 65 8.27 7.22 1.13
C ALA A 65 9.21 7.00 2.34
N SER A 66 10.04 5.95 2.32
CA SER A 66 11.10 5.72 3.32
C SER A 66 12.12 6.84 3.36
N GLY A 67 12.61 7.27 2.18
CA GLY A 67 13.50 8.42 2.05
C GLY A 67 12.89 9.69 2.66
N ALA A 68 11.62 9.96 2.39
CA ALA A 68 10.91 11.09 2.98
C ALA A 68 10.73 10.97 4.50
N TYR A 69 10.47 9.76 5.02
CA TYR A 69 10.36 9.50 6.46
C TYR A 69 11.66 9.79 7.20
N TYR A 70 12.79 9.28 6.70
CA TYR A 70 14.06 9.51 7.38
C TYR A 70 14.50 10.98 7.29
N ALA A 71 14.25 11.65 6.17
CA ALA A 71 14.53 13.08 6.02
C ALA A 71 13.66 13.94 6.96
N SER A 72 12.35 13.66 7.08
CA SER A 72 11.48 14.39 8.01
C SER A 72 11.80 14.07 9.48
N LEU A 73 12.13 12.82 9.79
CA LEU A 73 12.54 12.40 11.13
C LEU A 73 13.82 13.10 11.58
N GLN A 74 14.82 13.18 10.70
CA GLN A 74 16.06 13.89 10.99
C GLN A 74 15.77 15.37 11.27
N TYR A 75 15.05 16.04 10.37
CA TYR A 75 14.69 17.44 10.55
C TYR A 75 13.93 17.68 11.88
N ALA A 76 13.01 16.78 12.23
CA ALA A 76 12.25 16.89 13.47
C ALA A 76 13.10 16.76 14.75
N LYS A 77 14.22 16.03 14.68
CA LYS A 77 15.20 15.88 15.77
C LYS A 77 16.12 17.09 15.93
N GLU A 78 16.21 17.95 14.92
CA GLU A 78 17.16 19.06 14.90
C GLU A 78 16.47 20.44 15.01
N ARG A 79 15.19 20.55 14.62
CA ARG A 79 14.47 21.83 14.57
C ARG A 79 13.90 22.25 15.94
N PRO A 80 14.41 23.30 16.61
CA PRO A 80 13.74 23.91 17.75
C PRO A 80 12.56 24.76 17.27
N GLN A 81 11.36 24.53 17.80
CA GLN A 81 10.23 25.43 17.59
C GLN A 81 9.15 25.22 18.64
N GLY A 82 8.64 26.33 19.17
CA GLY A 82 7.58 26.30 20.17
C GLY A 82 8.05 25.76 21.52
N ARG A 83 7.11 25.63 22.47
CA ARG A 83 7.37 25.19 23.85
C ARG A 83 6.30 24.19 24.26
N LYS A 84 6.64 23.26 25.15
CA LYS A 84 5.65 22.31 25.68
C LYS A 84 4.58 23.05 26.49
N LEU A 85 3.36 22.54 26.42
CA LEU A 85 2.32 22.97 27.33
C LEU A 85 2.64 22.41 28.73
N THR A 86 2.49 23.25 29.74
CA THR A 86 2.47 22.78 31.13
C THR A 86 1.13 22.10 31.43
N ASN A 87 1.02 21.43 32.58
CA ASN A 87 -0.23 20.82 33.04
C ASN A 87 -1.40 21.81 33.20
N THR A 88 -1.13 23.13 33.13
CA THR A 88 -2.14 24.20 33.15
C THR A 88 -2.64 24.60 31.76
N GLY A 89 -2.15 23.96 30.69
CA GLY A 89 -2.47 24.34 29.31
C GLY A 89 -1.79 25.62 28.83
N LYS A 90 -0.89 26.22 29.64
CA LYS A 90 -0.10 27.41 29.27
C LYS A 90 1.34 27.04 28.93
N LYS A 91 1.94 27.79 28.01
CA LYS A 91 3.38 27.75 27.71
C LYS A 91 4.12 28.64 28.70
N ASP A 92 5.26 28.18 29.22
CA ASP A 92 6.15 29.01 30.03
C ASP A 92 7.08 29.83 29.11
N PRO A 93 6.96 31.17 29.06
CA PRO A 93 7.81 32.00 28.20
C PRO A 93 9.31 31.91 28.54
N LYS A 94 9.65 31.53 29.78
CA LYS A 94 11.04 31.43 30.25
C LYS A 94 11.74 30.14 29.81
N GLN A 95 10.99 29.12 29.37
CA GLN A 95 11.58 27.89 28.86
C GLN A 95 12.19 28.12 27.47
N GLU A 96 13.25 27.36 27.16
CA GLU A 96 13.77 27.29 25.81
C GLU A 96 12.77 26.63 24.85
N GLN A 97 13.00 26.81 23.56
CA GLN A 97 12.22 26.10 22.56
C GLN A 97 12.49 24.59 22.66
N THR A 98 11.45 23.79 22.49
CA THR A 98 11.60 22.34 22.38
C THR A 98 11.78 21.94 20.91
N LEU A 99 12.50 20.84 20.67
CA LEU A 99 12.57 20.23 19.36
C LEU A 99 11.19 19.77 18.90
N ILE A 100 10.88 19.91 17.62
CA ILE A 100 9.53 19.64 17.13
C ILE A 100 9.11 18.17 17.26
N ILE A 101 10.06 17.22 17.29
CA ILE A 101 9.79 15.80 17.58
C ILE A 101 9.09 15.58 18.93
N ASN A 102 9.16 16.55 19.84
CA ASN A 102 8.47 16.48 21.12
C ASN A 102 7.00 16.89 21.06
N HIS A 103 6.52 17.46 19.95
CA HIS A 103 5.11 17.83 19.78
C HIS A 103 4.28 16.60 19.39
N PRO A 104 3.13 16.36 20.05
CA PRO A 104 2.31 15.17 19.78
C PRO A 104 1.90 15.00 18.33
N ASP A 105 1.54 16.09 17.63
CA ASP A 105 1.11 16.00 16.23
C ASP A 105 2.27 15.69 15.27
N VAL A 106 3.46 16.22 15.53
CA VAL A 106 4.68 15.83 14.77
C VAL A 106 4.98 14.35 14.97
N ARG A 107 4.83 13.84 16.19
CA ARG A 107 4.98 12.40 16.46
C ARG A 107 3.93 11.58 15.73
N ARG A 108 2.67 12.04 15.69
CA ARG A 108 1.60 11.38 14.92
C ARG A 108 1.95 11.31 13.44
N MET A 109 2.41 12.42 12.84
CA MET A 109 2.84 12.45 11.43
C MET A 109 4.00 11.47 11.17
N LEU A 110 5.04 11.50 11.99
CA LEU A 110 6.18 10.59 11.87
C LEU A 110 5.80 9.12 12.06
N MET A 111 4.87 8.83 12.98
CA MET A 111 4.36 7.48 13.21
C MET A 111 3.53 6.98 12.03
N LEU A 112 2.74 7.84 11.39
CA LEU A 112 2.02 7.49 10.17
C LEU A 112 2.98 7.19 9.03
N GLN A 113 4.02 8.01 8.82
CA GLN A 113 5.05 7.74 7.82
C GLN A 113 5.73 6.38 8.07
N LYS A 114 6.15 6.11 9.31
CA LYS A 114 6.74 4.83 9.72
C LYS A 114 5.79 3.66 9.49
N ALA A 115 4.52 3.82 9.86
CA ALA A 115 3.50 2.77 9.76
C ALA A 115 3.23 2.37 8.31
N ILE A 116 3.19 3.35 7.40
CA ILE A 116 3.01 3.14 5.96
C ILE A 116 4.26 2.45 5.37
N VAL A 117 5.45 2.99 5.63
CA VAL A 117 6.71 2.51 5.03
C VAL A 117 6.99 1.07 5.44
N GLU A 118 6.99 0.78 6.74
CA GLU A 118 7.38 -0.56 7.22
C GLU A 118 6.29 -1.60 6.94
N GLY A 119 5.01 -1.23 6.98
CA GLY A 119 3.92 -2.10 6.58
C GLY A 119 3.97 -2.45 5.09
N SER A 120 4.27 -1.47 4.25
CA SER A 120 4.46 -1.65 2.79
C SER A 120 5.60 -2.61 2.49
N ILE A 121 6.78 -2.37 3.10
CA ILE A 121 7.96 -3.22 2.90
C ILE A 121 7.66 -4.67 3.33
N SER A 122 6.95 -4.86 4.45
CA SER A 122 6.56 -6.21 4.90
C SER A 122 5.71 -6.94 3.87
N LEU A 123 4.70 -6.28 3.29
CA LEU A 123 3.86 -6.86 2.25
C LEU A 123 4.64 -7.16 0.97
N LEU A 124 5.49 -6.23 0.52
CA LEU A 124 6.27 -6.37 -0.71
C LEU A 124 7.29 -7.51 -0.62
N LEU A 125 7.96 -7.67 0.52
CA LEU A 125 8.87 -8.80 0.76
C LEU A 125 8.12 -10.13 0.79
N GLU A 126 6.90 -10.16 1.35
CA GLU A 126 6.05 -11.35 1.31
C GLU A 126 5.59 -11.69 -0.11
N CYS A 127 5.21 -10.70 -0.92
CA CYS A 127 4.88 -10.93 -2.33
C CYS A 127 6.09 -11.43 -3.12
N SER A 128 7.27 -10.86 -2.87
CA SER A 128 8.52 -11.31 -3.51
C SER A 128 8.83 -12.76 -3.14
N LEU A 129 8.66 -13.12 -1.87
CA LEU A 129 8.80 -14.51 -1.41
C LEU A 129 7.81 -15.45 -2.10
N TYR A 130 6.54 -15.05 -2.25
CA TYR A 130 5.56 -15.87 -2.97
C TYR A 130 5.87 -16.01 -4.46
N SER A 131 6.46 -14.97 -5.08
CA SER A 131 6.98 -15.07 -6.45
C SER A 131 8.08 -16.12 -6.55
N ASP A 132 9.07 -16.06 -5.65
CA ASP A 132 10.15 -17.05 -5.61
C ASP A 132 9.62 -18.47 -5.37
N ILE A 133 8.69 -18.65 -4.43
CA ILE A 133 8.10 -19.97 -4.15
C ILE A 133 7.31 -20.48 -5.36
N ALA A 134 6.50 -19.64 -6.00
CA ALA A 134 5.70 -20.03 -7.16
C ALA A 134 6.58 -20.48 -8.34
N GLU A 135 7.73 -19.81 -8.54
CA GLU A 135 8.67 -20.11 -9.63
C GLU A 135 9.59 -21.31 -9.33
N ASN A 136 9.98 -21.50 -8.07
CA ASN A 136 11.05 -22.45 -7.69
C ASN A 136 10.55 -23.69 -6.94
N THR A 137 9.24 -23.87 -6.82
CA THR A 137 8.63 -25.07 -6.21
C THR A 137 7.59 -25.68 -7.15
N GLU A 138 7.06 -26.85 -6.78
CA GLU A 138 6.09 -27.60 -7.58
C GLU A 138 4.87 -27.99 -6.74
N GLY A 139 3.82 -28.47 -7.40
CA GLY A 139 2.62 -28.99 -6.77
C GLY A 139 1.80 -27.94 -6.02
N ASP A 140 1.20 -28.35 -4.91
CA ASP A 140 0.29 -27.50 -4.14
C ASP A 140 0.98 -26.26 -3.57
N ILE A 141 2.27 -26.36 -3.17
CA ILE A 141 3.02 -25.24 -2.60
C ILE A 141 3.17 -24.10 -3.61
N SER A 142 3.57 -24.43 -4.85
CA SER A 142 3.67 -23.45 -5.94
C SER A 142 2.31 -22.85 -6.27
N THR A 143 1.27 -23.69 -6.33
CA THR A 143 -0.09 -23.24 -6.66
C THR A 143 -0.65 -22.29 -5.60
N GLU A 144 -0.50 -22.61 -4.32
CA GLU A 144 -0.96 -21.76 -3.22
C GLU A 144 -0.19 -20.43 -3.16
N ALA A 145 1.12 -20.46 -3.35
CA ALA A 145 1.95 -19.26 -3.40
C ALA A 145 1.54 -18.36 -4.58
N HIS A 146 1.29 -18.94 -5.76
CA HIS A 146 0.82 -18.20 -6.93
C HIS A 146 -0.54 -17.54 -6.67
N LEU A 147 -1.50 -18.24 -6.07
CA LEU A 147 -2.82 -17.68 -5.76
C LEU A 147 -2.74 -16.54 -4.74
N LEU A 148 -1.90 -16.69 -3.70
CA LEU A 148 -1.65 -15.62 -2.72
C LEU A 148 -1.00 -14.41 -3.39
N LEU A 149 0.00 -14.63 -4.24
CA LEU A 149 0.69 -13.58 -5.00
C LEU A 149 -0.29 -12.79 -5.87
N GLU A 150 -1.12 -13.49 -6.64
CA GLU A 150 -2.09 -12.87 -7.54
C GLU A 150 -3.10 -12.00 -6.79
N LEU A 151 -3.53 -12.41 -5.59
CA LEU A 151 -4.44 -11.64 -4.73
C LEU A 151 -3.76 -10.42 -4.10
N LEU A 152 -2.52 -10.57 -3.64
CA LEU A 152 -1.80 -9.52 -2.90
C LEU A 152 -1.14 -8.49 -3.82
N THR A 153 -0.79 -8.84 -5.06
CA THR A 153 -0.06 -7.95 -5.98
C THR A 153 -0.77 -6.61 -6.25
N PRO A 154 -2.09 -6.56 -6.53
CA PRO A 154 -2.80 -5.28 -6.68
C PRO A 154 -2.69 -4.38 -5.45
N ILE A 155 -2.72 -4.97 -4.24
CA ILE A 155 -2.57 -4.25 -2.97
C ILE A 155 -1.12 -3.80 -2.78
N ALA A 156 -0.16 -4.68 -3.07
CA ALA A 156 1.27 -4.41 -2.96
C ALA A 156 1.73 -3.28 -3.89
N LYS A 157 1.08 -3.11 -5.04
CA LYS A 157 1.26 -1.95 -5.92
C LYS A 157 0.55 -0.71 -5.38
N THR A 158 -0.74 -0.86 -5.07
CA THR A 158 -1.62 0.29 -4.79
C THR A 158 -1.31 0.95 -3.46
N TYR A 159 -1.27 0.18 -2.36
CA TYR A 159 -1.13 0.73 -1.02
C TYR A 159 0.14 1.58 -0.85
N PRO A 160 1.35 1.10 -1.21
CA PRO A 160 2.55 1.92 -1.07
C PRO A 160 2.56 3.15 -1.98
N SER A 161 1.93 3.06 -3.16
CA SER A 161 1.84 4.20 -4.09
C SER A 161 0.91 5.31 -3.57
N GLU A 162 -0.30 4.96 -3.14
CA GLU A 162 -1.30 5.92 -2.65
C GLU A 162 -0.97 6.42 -1.24
N LYS A 163 -0.75 5.51 -0.29
CA LYS A 163 -0.38 5.91 1.09
C LYS A 163 1.03 6.47 1.16
N GLY A 164 1.92 6.13 0.22
CA GLY A 164 3.21 6.79 0.09
C GLY A 164 3.09 8.29 -0.20
N ILE A 165 2.12 8.70 -1.05
CA ILE A 165 1.84 10.12 -1.30
C ILE A 165 1.41 10.81 0.01
N GLU A 166 0.51 10.20 0.77
CA GLU A 166 0.07 10.69 2.08
C GLU A 166 1.25 10.82 3.07
N SER A 167 2.11 9.79 3.13
CA SER A 167 3.32 9.77 3.95
C SER A 167 4.28 10.91 3.60
N ILE A 168 4.56 11.12 2.31
CA ILE A 168 5.47 12.18 1.85
C ILE A 168 4.85 13.56 2.08
N SER A 169 3.56 13.71 1.84
CA SER A 169 2.82 14.95 2.13
C SER A 169 2.88 15.31 3.62
N ASN A 170 2.74 14.33 4.51
CA ASN A 170 2.97 14.53 5.94
C ASN A 170 4.41 14.91 6.26
N GLY A 171 5.38 14.30 5.58
CA GLY A 171 6.78 14.69 5.71
C GLY A 171 7.01 16.17 5.35
N LEU A 172 6.40 16.66 4.25
CA LEU A 172 6.43 18.07 3.89
C LEU A 172 5.87 18.95 5.02
N GLN A 173 4.75 18.52 5.61
CA GLN A 173 4.13 19.22 6.75
C GLN A 173 5.04 19.27 7.99
N VAL A 174 5.82 18.21 8.27
CA VAL A 174 6.82 18.19 9.35
C VAL A 174 7.91 19.24 9.14
N LEU A 175 8.33 19.48 7.89
CA LEU A 175 9.30 20.53 7.55
C LEU A 175 8.70 21.95 7.64
N GLY A 176 7.37 22.08 7.59
CA GLY A 176 6.68 23.37 7.51
C GLY A 176 6.98 24.07 6.18
N GLY A 177 7.15 25.40 6.20
CA GLY A 177 7.41 26.18 4.98
C GLY A 177 8.64 25.73 4.19
N TYR A 178 9.66 25.18 4.86
CA TYR A 178 10.84 24.63 4.18
C TYR A 178 10.53 23.39 3.33
N GLY A 179 9.47 22.64 3.66
CA GLY A 179 9.03 21.53 2.83
C GLY A 179 8.67 21.97 1.40
N PHE A 180 8.23 23.21 1.22
CA PHE A 180 7.86 23.75 -0.09
C PHE A 180 9.04 24.36 -0.88
N THR A 181 10.26 24.31 -0.35
CA THR A 181 11.45 24.87 -0.99
C THR A 181 12.26 23.79 -1.72
N MET A 182 13.01 24.19 -2.75
CA MET A 182 13.83 23.26 -3.54
C MET A 182 15.07 22.77 -2.76
N ASP A 183 15.45 23.46 -1.68
CA ASP A 183 16.58 23.12 -0.82
C ASP A 183 16.36 21.83 -0.02
N PHE A 184 15.11 21.41 0.18
CA PHE A 184 14.75 20.18 0.89
C PHE A 184 14.18 19.15 -0.09
N VAL A 185 14.62 17.90 0.08
CA VAL A 185 14.36 16.82 -0.90
C VAL A 185 12.90 16.38 -0.98
N LEU A 186 12.08 16.60 0.05
CA LEU A 186 10.73 16.03 0.11
C LEU A 186 9.81 16.52 -1.01
N GLN A 187 9.97 17.75 -1.51
CA GLN A 187 9.17 18.21 -2.66
C GLN A 187 9.44 17.39 -3.91
N GLN A 188 10.69 16.91 -4.09
CA GLN A 188 11.04 16.05 -5.21
C GLN A 188 10.40 14.69 -5.04
N TYR A 189 10.50 14.09 -3.86
CA TYR A 189 9.84 12.81 -3.57
C TYR A 189 8.33 12.88 -3.80
N TYR A 190 7.69 14.01 -3.45
CA TYR A 190 6.25 14.20 -3.70
C TYR A 190 5.90 14.24 -5.18
N ARG A 191 6.74 14.86 -6.02
CA ARG A 191 6.57 14.84 -7.48
C ARG A 191 6.85 13.46 -8.07
N ASP A 192 7.88 12.79 -7.57
CA ASP A 192 8.38 11.52 -8.13
C ASP A 192 7.44 10.34 -7.79
N ILE A 193 6.80 10.33 -6.62
CA ILE A 193 5.87 9.23 -6.26
C ILE A 193 4.58 9.25 -7.08
N ARG A 194 4.17 10.40 -7.62
CA ARG A 194 2.83 10.58 -8.22
C ARG A 194 2.59 9.65 -9.42
N ILE A 195 3.63 9.34 -10.18
CA ILE A 195 3.53 8.44 -11.35
C ILE A 195 3.23 6.99 -10.94
N MET A 196 3.56 6.59 -9.71
CA MET A 196 3.43 5.22 -9.24
C MET A 196 1.99 4.78 -9.04
N THR A 197 1.05 5.71 -8.92
CA THR A 197 -0.40 5.41 -8.91
C THR A 197 -1.00 5.35 -10.33
N LEU A 198 -0.21 5.66 -11.36
CA LEU A 198 -0.68 5.78 -12.75
C LEU A 198 -0.16 4.65 -13.66
N TYR A 199 1.17 4.48 -13.74
CA TYR A 199 1.75 3.46 -14.61
C TYR A 199 1.56 2.04 -14.03
N GLU A 200 1.83 1.03 -14.86
CA GLU A 200 1.62 -0.40 -14.51
C GLU A 200 0.21 -0.69 -13.97
N GLY A 201 -0.78 0.04 -14.51
CA GLY A 201 -2.18 0.01 -14.11
C GLY A 201 -2.51 1.03 -13.03
N THR A 202 -3.44 1.94 -13.34
CA THR A 202 -3.90 2.95 -12.38
C THR A 202 -4.52 2.31 -11.14
N THR A 203 -4.63 3.06 -10.04
CA THR A 203 -5.32 2.60 -8.83
C THR A 203 -6.71 2.01 -9.14
N GLY A 204 -7.51 2.69 -9.96
CA GLY A 204 -8.82 2.17 -10.38
C GLY A 204 -8.73 0.82 -11.13
N ILE A 205 -7.75 0.66 -12.04
CA ILE A 205 -7.55 -0.62 -12.75
C ILE A 205 -7.11 -1.73 -11.78
N GLN A 206 -6.23 -1.44 -10.82
CA GLN A 206 -5.83 -2.41 -9.81
C GLN A 206 -6.99 -2.79 -8.88
N SER A 207 -7.86 -1.83 -8.57
CA SER A 207 -9.08 -2.02 -7.80
C SER A 207 -10.08 -2.92 -8.51
N LEU A 208 -10.32 -2.67 -9.80
CA LEU A 208 -11.16 -3.53 -10.65
C LEU A 208 -10.55 -4.92 -10.80
N ASP A 209 -9.23 -5.03 -10.90
CA ASP A 209 -8.54 -6.31 -10.93
C ASP A 209 -8.76 -7.10 -9.63
N LEU A 210 -8.53 -6.45 -8.48
CA LEU A 210 -8.68 -7.06 -7.15
C LEU A 210 -10.10 -7.59 -6.94
N LEU A 211 -11.11 -6.71 -7.03
CA LEU A 211 -12.50 -7.07 -6.76
C LEU A 211 -13.10 -7.92 -7.89
N GLY A 212 -12.85 -7.55 -9.15
CA GLY A 212 -13.44 -8.18 -10.32
C GLY A 212 -12.85 -9.54 -10.68
N ARG A 213 -11.56 -9.76 -10.39
CA ARG A 213 -10.85 -10.99 -10.82
C ARG A 213 -10.19 -11.74 -9.68
N LYS A 214 -9.48 -11.05 -8.78
CA LYS A 214 -8.62 -11.73 -7.80
C LYS A 214 -9.38 -12.33 -6.64
N VAL A 215 -10.39 -11.65 -6.12
CA VAL A 215 -11.23 -12.12 -5.01
C VAL A 215 -11.98 -13.41 -5.36
N THR A 216 -12.49 -13.52 -6.58
CA THR A 216 -13.28 -14.68 -7.08
C THR A 216 -12.43 -15.77 -7.71
N MET A 217 -11.12 -15.55 -7.85
CA MET A 217 -10.19 -16.45 -8.52
C MET A 217 -10.15 -17.83 -7.87
N ALA A 218 -10.10 -18.87 -8.72
CA ALA A 218 -10.13 -20.26 -8.28
C ALA A 218 -11.27 -20.51 -7.27
N GLU A 219 -12.45 -19.99 -7.58
CA GLU A 219 -13.66 -20.09 -6.75
C GLU A 219 -13.47 -19.55 -5.32
N GLY A 220 -12.66 -18.49 -5.19
CA GLY A 220 -12.35 -17.85 -3.90
C GLY A 220 -11.22 -18.50 -3.11
N LYS A 221 -10.53 -19.52 -3.66
CA LYS A 221 -9.42 -20.21 -2.98
C LYS A 221 -8.30 -19.26 -2.54
N ALA A 222 -7.98 -18.24 -3.35
CA ALA A 222 -6.94 -17.27 -3.00
C ALA A 222 -7.29 -16.49 -1.71
N LEU A 223 -8.53 -16.02 -1.58
CA LEU A 223 -9.01 -15.31 -0.39
C LEU A 223 -9.07 -16.24 0.83
N PHE A 224 -9.46 -17.49 0.63
CA PHE A 224 -9.45 -18.51 1.68
C PHE A 224 -8.04 -18.76 2.22
N LEU A 225 -7.04 -18.91 1.34
CA LEU A 225 -5.64 -19.08 1.74
C LEU A 225 -5.13 -17.89 2.55
N LEU A 226 -5.42 -16.66 2.11
CA LEU A 226 -5.05 -15.45 2.85
C LEU A 226 -5.71 -15.41 4.23
N THR A 227 -7.00 -15.76 4.31
CA THR A 227 -7.74 -15.83 5.58
C THR A 227 -7.10 -16.83 6.54
N ASN A 228 -6.64 -17.98 6.04
CA ASN A 228 -5.92 -18.96 6.87
C ASN A 228 -4.60 -18.39 7.41
N LYS A 229 -3.81 -17.69 6.58
CA LYS A 229 -2.56 -17.03 7.03
C LYS A 229 -2.81 -15.95 8.09
N ILE A 230 -3.92 -15.22 7.96
CA ILE A 230 -4.35 -14.26 8.97
C ILE A 230 -4.72 -15.00 10.26
N ASN A 231 -5.54 -16.05 10.19
CA ASN A 231 -5.96 -16.85 11.34
C ASN A 231 -4.77 -17.49 12.09
N GLU A 232 -3.76 -17.99 11.37
CA GLU A 232 -2.50 -18.47 11.96
C GLU A 232 -1.83 -17.36 12.80
N THR A 233 -1.77 -16.14 12.28
CA THR A 233 -1.19 -14.99 12.98
C THR A 233 -2.05 -14.51 14.14
N LEU A 234 -3.37 -14.52 14.00
CA LEU A 234 -4.30 -14.23 15.10
C LEU A 234 -4.07 -15.20 16.26
N ALA A 235 -4.03 -16.51 15.98
CA ALA A 235 -3.78 -17.54 16.98
C ALA A 235 -2.42 -17.35 17.67
N ALA A 236 -1.35 -17.11 16.91
CA ALA A 236 -0.01 -16.87 17.47
C ALA A 236 0.02 -15.60 18.35
N SER A 237 -0.59 -14.50 17.90
CA SER A 237 -0.62 -13.24 18.64
C SER A 237 -1.40 -13.34 19.95
N ARG A 238 -2.49 -14.13 19.98
CA ARG A 238 -3.32 -14.37 21.17
C ARG A 238 -2.57 -15.09 22.30
N THR A 239 -1.40 -15.68 22.04
CA THR A 239 -0.53 -16.24 23.08
C THR A 239 0.13 -15.17 23.95
N TYR A 240 0.12 -13.91 23.53
CA TYR A 240 0.66 -12.77 24.28
C TYR A 240 -0.47 -11.83 24.72
N ASP A 241 -0.61 -11.62 26.04
CA ASP A 241 -1.74 -10.87 26.62
C ASP A 241 -1.89 -9.44 26.07
N ASP A 242 -0.78 -8.77 25.76
CA ASP A 242 -0.76 -7.41 25.24
C ASP A 242 -1.09 -7.31 23.74
N LEU A 243 -1.20 -8.44 23.04
CA LEU A 243 -1.56 -8.52 21.62
C LEU A 243 -2.99 -9.03 21.38
N LYS A 244 -3.61 -9.71 22.35
CA LYS A 244 -4.99 -10.26 22.24
C LYS A 244 -6.00 -9.25 21.71
N LEU A 245 -6.02 -8.04 22.29
CA LEU A 245 -6.92 -6.96 21.87
C LEU A 245 -6.78 -6.63 20.38
N TYR A 246 -5.55 -6.62 19.86
CA TYR A 246 -5.29 -6.28 18.46
C TYR A 246 -5.64 -7.44 17.53
N ALA A 247 -5.44 -8.68 17.97
CA ALA A 247 -5.94 -9.85 17.25
C ALA A 247 -7.46 -9.78 17.06
N ASP A 248 -8.20 -9.51 18.14
CA ASP A 248 -9.66 -9.45 18.13
C ASP A 248 -10.17 -8.29 17.25
N GLN A 249 -9.48 -7.14 17.26
CA GLN A 249 -9.78 -6.02 16.36
C GLN A 249 -9.60 -6.39 14.89
N LEU A 250 -8.52 -7.10 14.53
CA LEU A 250 -8.29 -7.53 13.15
C LEU A 250 -9.30 -8.59 12.72
N GLU A 251 -9.61 -9.56 13.57
CA GLU A 251 -10.64 -10.58 13.31
C GLU A 251 -11.99 -9.93 13.02
N ALA A 252 -12.40 -8.93 13.80
CA ALA A 252 -13.61 -8.16 13.53
C ALA A 252 -13.58 -7.46 12.16
N LYS A 253 -12.42 -6.93 11.72
CA LYS A 253 -12.28 -6.30 10.40
C LYS A 253 -12.31 -7.29 9.24
N MET A 254 -11.83 -8.51 9.46
CA MET A 254 -12.03 -9.59 8.48
C MET A 254 -13.51 -9.96 8.35
N GLY A 255 -14.26 -9.97 9.47
CA GLY A 255 -15.71 -10.12 9.45
C GLY A 255 -16.42 -9.00 8.69
N ASP A 256 -16.00 -7.75 8.88
CA ASP A 256 -16.52 -6.60 8.14
C ASP A 256 -16.32 -6.75 6.62
N ILE A 257 -15.15 -7.23 6.17
CA ILE A 257 -14.86 -7.49 4.74
C ILE A 257 -15.74 -8.62 4.21
N GLN A 258 -15.92 -9.70 4.99
CA GLN A 258 -16.77 -10.82 4.59
C GLN A 258 -18.23 -10.39 4.39
N GLU A 259 -18.73 -9.50 5.25
CA GLU A 259 -20.07 -8.93 5.12
C GLU A 259 -20.22 -8.12 3.84
N VAL A 260 -19.24 -7.26 3.52
CA VAL A 260 -19.20 -6.50 2.26
C VAL A 260 -19.19 -7.43 1.05
N LEU A 261 -18.36 -8.47 1.05
CA LEU A 261 -18.35 -9.44 -0.06
C LEU A 261 -19.69 -10.17 -0.19
N THR A 262 -20.32 -10.53 0.93
CA THR A 262 -21.65 -11.16 0.94
C THR A 262 -22.72 -10.24 0.35
N HIS A 263 -22.62 -8.93 0.60
CA HIS A 263 -23.48 -7.92 0.00
C HIS A 263 -23.25 -7.75 -1.51
N LEU A 264 -21.99 -7.78 -1.96
CA LEU A 264 -21.61 -7.52 -3.34
C LEU A 264 -21.79 -8.71 -4.28
N MET A 265 -21.51 -9.94 -3.83
CA MET A 265 -21.57 -11.17 -4.66
C MET A 265 -22.89 -11.38 -5.41
N PRO A 266 -24.08 -11.13 -4.83
CA PRO A 266 -25.35 -11.24 -5.54
C PRO A 266 -25.43 -10.39 -6.81
N TYR A 267 -24.83 -9.20 -6.85
CA TYR A 267 -24.80 -8.36 -8.06
C TYR A 267 -24.04 -9.06 -9.19
N ALA A 268 -22.84 -9.57 -8.90
CA ALA A 268 -22.04 -10.33 -9.87
C ALA A 268 -22.78 -11.59 -10.37
N MET A 269 -23.47 -12.31 -9.48
CA MET A 269 -24.25 -13.51 -9.85
C MET A 269 -25.44 -13.20 -10.77
N ARG A 270 -26.04 -12.01 -10.64
CA ARG A 270 -27.11 -11.54 -11.54
C ARG A 270 -26.60 -10.91 -12.83
N GLY A 271 -25.27 -10.79 -13.00
CA GLY A 271 -24.66 -10.12 -14.14
C GLY A 271 -24.64 -8.59 -14.04
N GLU A 272 -24.98 -8.02 -12.88
CA GLU A 272 -24.94 -6.58 -12.58
C GLU A 272 -23.50 -6.16 -12.25
N PHE A 273 -22.57 -6.39 -13.18
CA PHE A 273 -21.13 -6.21 -12.95
C PHE A 273 -20.72 -4.74 -12.73
N GLU A 274 -21.42 -3.78 -13.34
CA GLU A 274 -21.15 -2.36 -13.10
C GLU A 274 -21.45 -1.99 -11.65
N THR A 275 -22.60 -2.42 -11.12
CA THR A 275 -22.95 -2.24 -9.70
C THR A 275 -21.97 -2.95 -8.78
N TYR A 276 -21.57 -4.18 -9.12
CA TYR A 276 -20.57 -4.93 -8.36
C TYR A 276 -19.23 -4.19 -8.25
N LEU A 277 -18.85 -3.45 -9.29
CA LEU A 277 -17.53 -2.83 -9.42
C LEU A 277 -17.51 -1.32 -9.17
N ALA A 278 -18.66 -0.70 -8.94
CA ALA A 278 -18.82 0.75 -8.81
C ALA A 278 -17.87 1.36 -7.76
N ASP A 279 -17.74 0.69 -6.61
CA ASP A 279 -16.91 1.13 -5.48
C ASP A 279 -15.61 0.31 -5.32
N ALA A 280 -15.09 -0.26 -6.42
CA ALA A 280 -13.89 -1.10 -6.36
C ALA A 280 -12.68 -0.40 -5.70
N THR A 281 -12.56 0.93 -5.86
CA THR A 281 -11.47 1.70 -5.22
C THR A 281 -11.63 1.79 -3.71
N ILE A 282 -12.87 1.93 -3.22
CA ILE A 282 -13.18 1.93 -1.79
C ILE A 282 -12.93 0.53 -1.20
N PHE A 283 -13.31 -0.52 -1.93
CA PHE A 283 -12.98 -1.90 -1.55
C PHE A 283 -11.47 -2.14 -1.49
N MET A 284 -10.70 -1.61 -2.45
CA MET A 284 -9.23 -1.66 -2.42
C MET A 284 -8.66 -0.98 -1.17
N GLU A 285 -9.16 0.20 -0.77
CA GLU A 285 -8.71 0.84 0.48
C GLU A 285 -9.04 0.00 1.72
N MET A 286 -10.26 -0.57 1.77
CA MET A 286 -10.71 -1.46 2.83
C MET A 286 -9.78 -2.69 2.97
N MET A 287 -9.60 -3.42 1.87
CA MET A 287 -8.78 -4.63 1.86
C MET A 287 -7.32 -4.33 2.14
N SER A 288 -6.77 -3.26 1.55
CA SER A 288 -5.38 -2.85 1.78
C SER A 288 -5.12 -2.52 3.26
N THR A 289 -6.05 -1.82 3.91
CA THR A 289 -5.93 -1.47 5.33
C THR A 289 -5.90 -2.72 6.22
N ALA A 290 -6.76 -3.70 5.93
CA ALA A 290 -6.79 -4.97 6.67
C ALA A 290 -5.53 -5.82 6.42
N VAL A 291 -5.05 -5.92 5.17
CA VAL A 291 -3.81 -6.64 4.84
C VAL A 291 -2.61 -6.01 5.53
N ILE A 292 -2.51 -4.69 5.57
CA ILE A 292 -1.40 -4.01 6.25
C ILE A 292 -1.52 -4.12 7.78
N ALA A 293 -2.73 -4.13 8.34
CA ALA A 293 -2.93 -4.47 9.75
C ALA A 293 -2.45 -5.89 10.08
N TYR A 294 -2.73 -6.85 9.20
CA TYR A 294 -2.19 -8.20 9.27
C TYR A 294 -0.66 -8.22 9.26
N GLN A 295 -0.01 -7.49 8.33
CA GLN A 295 1.46 -7.37 8.31
C GLN A 295 2.00 -6.81 9.64
N TRP A 296 1.34 -5.78 10.19
CA TRP A 296 1.72 -5.19 11.47
C TRP A 296 1.57 -6.15 12.64
N LEU A 297 0.49 -6.92 12.71
CA LEU A 297 0.27 -7.91 13.76
C LEU A 297 1.29 -9.06 13.64
N LYS A 298 1.60 -9.51 12.42
CA LYS A 298 2.64 -10.51 12.14
C LYS A 298 4.01 -10.04 12.67
N MET A 299 4.44 -8.83 12.30
CA MET A 299 5.69 -8.24 12.78
C MET A 299 5.71 -8.03 14.30
N ALA A 300 4.61 -7.54 14.88
CA ALA A 300 4.51 -7.29 16.33
C ALA A 300 4.55 -8.60 17.14
N THR A 301 3.90 -9.65 16.65
CA THR A 301 3.95 -10.98 17.26
C THR A 301 5.38 -11.52 17.30
N LYS A 302 6.11 -11.42 16.18
CA LYS A 302 7.52 -11.85 16.14
C LYS A 302 8.42 -11.00 17.03
N ALA A 303 8.22 -9.69 17.05
CA ALA A 303 8.95 -8.79 17.96
C ALA A 303 8.69 -9.15 19.44
N LYS A 304 7.44 -9.48 19.79
CA LYS A 304 7.07 -9.89 21.15
C LYS A 304 7.71 -11.22 21.53
N GLU A 305 7.70 -12.21 20.64
CA GLU A 305 8.39 -13.49 20.82
C GLU A 305 9.87 -13.28 21.15
N TYR A 306 10.56 -12.42 20.40
CA TYR A 306 11.98 -12.13 20.60
C TYR A 306 12.27 -11.37 21.90
N LEU A 307 11.39 -10.46 22.32
CA LEU A 307 11.50 -9.81 23.62
C LEU A 307 11.35 -10.81 24.78
N VAL A 308 10.40 -11.74 24.69
CA VAL A 308 10.16 -12.76 25.74
C VAL A 308 11.29 -13.80 25.79
N THR A 309 11.75 -14.27 24.63
CA THR A 309 12.82 -15.28 24.54
C THR A 309 14.22 -14.69 24.75
N GLY A 310 14.36 -13.37 24.80
CA GLY A 310 15.64 -12.70 24.98
C GLY A 310 16.54 -12.75 23.74
N ASN A 311 15.98 -12.89 22.54
CA ASN A 311 16.75 -12.88 21.29
C ASN A 311 17.31 -11.47 21.01
N LYS A 312 18.64 -11.36 20.98
CA LYS A 312 19.39 -10.09 20.85
C LYS A 312 19.85 -9.76 19.43
N THR A 313 19.21 -10.30 18.39
CA THR A 313 19.56 -9.95 17.00
C THR A 313 19.49 -8.44 16.75
N TYR A 314 18.50 -7.76 17.33
CA TYR A 314 18.36 -6.31 17.35
C TYR A 314 18.11 -5.79 18.78
N SER A 315 18.15 -4.47 18.97
CA SER A 315 17.93 -3.84 20.27
C SER A 315 16.48 -4.01 20.77
N THR A 316 16.28 -3.94 22.08
CA THR A 316 14.95 -3.91 22.70
C THR A 316 14.08 -2.80 22.11
N ASP A 317 14.63 -1.58 21.97
CA ASP A 317 13.93 -0.42 21.40
C ASP A 317 13.41 -0.67 19.97
N PHE A 318 14.12 -1.47 19.17
CA PHE A 318 13.67 -1.83 17.82
C PHE A 318 12.39 -2.67 17.88
N TYR A 319 12.38 -3.72 18.71
CA TYR A 319 11.22 -4.60 18.87
C TYR A 319 10.04 -3.89 19.52
N GLU A 320 10.29 -3.10 20.57
CA GLU A 320 9.26 -2.26 21.18
C GLU A 320 8.70 -1.24 20.18
N GLY A 321 9.56 -0.67 19.32
CA GLY A 321 9.16 0.20 18.23
C GLY A 321 8.22 -0.46 17.23
N LYS A 322 8.43 -1.74 16.89
CA LYS A 322 7.52 -2.51 16.01
C LYS A 322 6.15 -2.69 16.66
N ILE A 323 6.11 -3.09 17.93
CA ILE A 323 4.86 -3.24 18.68
C ILE A 323 4.16 -1.88 18.78
N HIS A 324 4.86 -0.81 19.14
CA HIS A 324 4.28 0.52 19.26
C HIS A 324 3.69 1.04 17.93
N THR A 325 4.36 0.76 16.81
CA THR A 325 3.88 1.16 15.48
C THR A 325 2.64 0.37 15.06
N MET A 326 2.58 -0.93 15.38
CA MET A 326 1.35 -1.70 15.23
C MET A 326 0.21 -1.07 16.04
N LYS A 327 0.43 -0.76 17.33
CA LYS A 327 -0.59 -0.11 18.17
C LYS A 327 -1.08 1.22 17.59
N PHE A 328 -0.17 2.01 17.00
CA PHE A 328 -0.52 3.23 16.28
C PHE A 328 -1.41 2.93 15.07
N PHE A 329 -1.02 1.99 14.20
CA PHE A 329 -1.79 1.63 13.02
C PHE A 329 -3.20 1.16 13.37
N PHE A 330 -3.33 0.29 14.38
CA PHE A 330 -4.62 -0.21 14.84
C PHE A 330 -5.51 0.89 15.44
N LYS A 331 -4.91 1.90 16.06
CA LYS A 331 -5.65 3.03 16.64
C LYS A 331 -6.10 4.06 15.58
N TYR A 332 -5.24 4.40 14.63
CA TYR A 332 -5.44 5.55 13.73
C TYR A 332 -5.86 5.17 12.32
N GLU A 333 -5.46 3.99 11.83
CA GLU A 333 -5.65 3.58 10.43
C GLU A 333 -6.72 2.49 10.30
N LEU A 334 -6.67 1.44 11.13
CA LEU A 334 -7.62 0.33 11.07
C LEU A 334 -9.12 0.75 11.15
N PRO A 335 -9.52 1.78 11.93
CA PRO A 335 -10.92 2.22 11.96
C PRO A 335 -11.46 2.66 10.59
N LYS A 336 -10.61 3.07 9.64
CA LYS A 336 -11.01 3.49 8.28
C LYS A 336 -11.69 2.36 7.49
N VAL A 337 -11.48 1.09 7.86
CA VAL A 337 -12.21 -0.08 7.31
C VAL A 337 -13.72 0.09 7.47
N LEU A 338 -14.19 0.64 8.60
CA LEU A 338 -15.62 0.87 8.82
C LEU A 338 -16.18 1.93 7.88
N SER A 339 -15.45 3.03 7.68
CA SER A 339 -15.86 4.08 6.74
C SER A 339 -16.01 3.54 5.31
N CYS A 340 -15.13 2.62 4.91
CA CYS A 340 -15.24 1.95 3.60
C CYS A 340 -16.46 1.04 3.56
N LYS A 341 -16.69 0.23 4.59
CA LYS A 341 -17.88 -0.62 4.73
C LYS A 341 -19.16 0.19 4.64
N ASP A 342 -19.28 1.27 5.41
CA ASP A 342 -20.47 2.14 5.42
C ASP A 342 -20.76 2.72 4.03
N THR A 343 -19.72 3.04 3.25
CA THR A 343 -19.86 3.53 1.88
C THR A 343 -20.36 2.43 0.94
N ILE A 344 -19.69 1.27 0.94
CA ILE A 344 -20.00 0.16 0.01
C ILE A 344 -21.37 -0.47 0.30
N MET A 345 -21.78 -0.48 1.57
CA MET A 345 -23.08 -1.03 1.99
C MET A 345 -24.24 -0.05 1.75
N ASN A 346 -23.95 1.17 1.30
CA ASN A 346 -25.00 2.15 0.99
C ASN A 346 -25.76 1.72 -0.27
N THR A 347 -27.08 1.84 -0.23
CA THR A 347 -27.96 1.46 -1.33
C THR A 347 -28.04 2.49 -2.45
N GLU A 348 -27.58 3.73 -2.23
CA GLU A 348 -27.56 4.77 -3.26
C GLU A 348 -26.43 4.55 -4.29
N MET A 349 -26.79 4.45 -5.57
CA MET A 349 -25.86 4.18 -6.68
C MET A 349 -25.59 5.43 -7.52
N LEU A 350 -24.88 6.39 -6.95
CA LEU A 350 -24.68 7.74 -7.54
C LEU A 350 -23.71 7.79 -8.72
N THR A 351 -22.90 6.74 -8.92
CA THR A 351 -21.84 6.68 -9.94
C THR A 351 -22.23 5.87 -11.17
N LEU A 352 -23.37 5.17 -11.13
CA LEU A 352 -23.90 4.43 -12.26
C LEU A 352 -24.67 5.39 -13.18
N SER A 353 -24.39 5.32 -14.48
CA SER A 353 -25.09 6.12 -15.48
C SER A 353 -26.44 5.49 -15.81
N GLU A 354 -27.36 5.46 -14.84
CA GLU A 354 -28.75 5.16 -15.13
C GLU A 354 -29.40 6.44 -15.70
N THR A 355 -29.50 6.51 -17.03
CA THR A 355 -30.34 7.45 -17.80
C THR A 355 -29.89 8.90 -18.00
N GLY A 356 -28.80 9.14 -18.75
CA GLY A 356 -28.62 10.41 -19.50
C GLY A 356 -28.58 11.71 -18.68
N GLU A 357 -28.54 11.60 -17.35
CA GLU A 357 -28.45 12.72 -16.44
C GLU A 357 -27.07 13.36 -16.58
N LYS A 358 -27.07 14.63 -16.99
CA LYS A 358 -25.86 15.45 -16.99
C LYS A 358 -25.63 15.93 -15.56
N VAL A 359 -25.04 15.08 -14.72
CA VAL A 359 -24.68 15.43 -13.34
C VAL A 359 -23.37 16.23 -13.25
N PHE A 360 -22.52 16.17 -14.29
CA PHE A 360 -21.32 16.99 -14.45
C PHE A 360 -21.56 18.02 -15.58
N VAL A 361 -22.12 19.19 -15.27
CA VAL A 361 -22.36 20.30 -16.22
C VAL A 361 -21.28 21.36 -16.10
#